data_AF-A0A3B9QW82-F1
#
_entry.id   AF-A0A3B9QW82-F1
#
_cell.length_a   1.000
_cell.length_b   1.000
_cell.length_c   1.000
_cell.angle_alpha   90.00
_cell.angle_beta   90.00
_cell.angle_gamma   90.00
#
_symmetry.space_group_name_H-M   'P 1'
#
loop_
_entity.id
_entity.type
_entity.pdbx_description
1 polymer ?
#
loop_
_entity_poly.entity_id
_entity_poly.type
_entity_poly.pdbx_seq_one_letter_code
_entity_poly.pdbx_strand_id
1 'polypeptide(L)' 'MAYSVEMPELGESVTEGTVTQWLKKVGDTVAVDEPLLEVSTDK' A
#
# COMPACT_ATOMS: atom_id res chain seq x y z
N MET A 1 13.95 -5.47 11.33
CA MET A 1 14.33 -5.02 9.97
C MET A 1 13.11 -4.33 9.39
N ALA A 2 13.24 -3.09 8.93
CA ALA A 2 12.15 -2.41 8.24
C ALA A 2 12.23 -2.78 6.76
N TYR A 3 11.12 -3.20 6.17
CA TYR A 3 11.03 -3.49 4.75
C TYR A 3 10.38 -2.29 4.07
N SER A 4 11.04 -1.71 3.08
CA SER A 4 10.46 -0.63 2.28
C SER A 4 9.42 -1.24 1.35
N VAL A 5 8.15 -0.92 1.58
CA VAL A 5 7.06 -1.29 0.68
C VAL A 5 7.04 -0.27 -0.45
N GLU A 6 7.49 -0.69 -1.63
CA GLU A 6 7.42 0.12 -2.84
C GLU A 6 6.00 0.02 -3.40
N MET A 7 5.41 1.16 -3.73
CA MET A 7 4.08 1.19 -4.32
C MET A 7 4.18 0.63 -5.75
N PRO A 8 3.49 -0.49 -6.07
CA PRO A 8 3.51 -1.03 -7.43
C PRO A 8 2.78 -0.07 -8.37
N GLU A 9 3.08 -0.17 -9.67
CA GLU A 9 2.39 0.59 -10.71
C GLU A 9 0.88 0.27 -10.64
N LEU A 10 0.06 1.25 -10.24
CA LEU A 10 -1.38 1.05 -9.96
C LEU A 10 -2.24 0.96 -11.23
N GLY A 11 -1.61 0.94 -12.41
CA GLY A 11 -2.22 0.79 -13.73
C GLY A 11 -1.60 1.75 -14.76
N GLU A 12 -1.67 1.40 -16.04
CA GLU A 12 -1.04 2.14 -17.17
C GLU A 12 -1.40 3.64 -17.26
N SER A 13 -2.43 4.12 -16.54
CA SER A 13 -2.86 5.53 -16.51
C SER A 13 -2.87 6.15 -15.13
N VAL A 14 -2.39 5.44 -14.10
CA VAL A 14 -2.46 5.88 -12.71
C VAL A 14 -1.06 6.10 -12.17
N THR A 15 -0.62 7.36 -12.20
CA THR A 15 0.72 7.78 -11.75
C THR A 15 0.76 8.02 -10.23
N GLU A 16 -0.34 8.47 -9.63
CA GLU A 16 -0.40 8.84 -8.21
C GLU A 16 -1.67 8.27 -7.57
N GLY A 17 -1.49 7.60 -6.43
CA GLY A 17 -2.58 7.06 -5.62
C GLY A 17 -2.52 7.66 -4.22
N THR A 18 -3.65 8.09 -3.68
CA THR A 18 -3.74 8.60 -2.32
C THR A 18 -3.98 7.44 -1.36
N VAL A 19 -3.10 7.29 -0.36
CA VAL A 19 -3.30 6.30 0.71
C VAL A 19 -4.51 6.73 1.54
N THR A 20 -5.61 5.97 1.46
CA THR A 20 -6.84 6.27 2.19
C THR A 20 -6.76 5.75 3.63
N GLN A 21 -6.15 4.57 3.81
CA GLN A 21 -6.08 3.92 5.10
C GLN A 21 -4.85 3.00 5.22
N TRP A 22 -4.18 3.09 6.36
CA TRP A 22 -3.21 2.08 6.78
C TRP A 22 -3.92 1.01 7.60
N LEU A 23 -3.97 -0.22 7.06
CA LEU A 23 -4.53 -1.36 7.76
C LEU A 23 -3.55 -1.92 8.79
N LYS A 24 -2.24 -1.76 8.53
CA LYS A 24 -1.15 -2.17 9.42
C LYS A 24 -0.54 -1.01 10.19
N LYS A 25 -0.13 -1.30 11.42
CA LYS A 25 0.58 -0.36 12.30
C LYS A 25 2.07 -0.67 12.36
N VAL A 26 2.86 0.34 12.72
CA VAL A 26 4.30 0.18 12.92
C VAL A 26 4.57 -0.83 14.03
N GLY A 27 5.30 -1.90 13.69
CA GLY A 27 5.61 -3.00 14.61
C GLY A 27 4.66 -4.19 14.52
N ASP A 28 3.62 -4.12 13.69
CA ASP A 28 2.72 -5.25 13.44
C ASP A 28 3.36 -6.29 12.50
N THR A 29 2.94 -7.55 12.61
CA THR A 29 3.51 -8.64 11.82
C THR A 29 2.75 -8.75 10.51
N VAL A 30 3.46 -8.71 9.37
CA VAL A 30 2.86 -8.84 8.04
C VAL A 30 2.89 -10.30 7.60
N ALA A 31 1.74 -10.85 7.23
CA ALA A 31 1.63 -12.17 6.62
C ALA A 31 1.46 -12.07 5.09
N VAL A 32 1.83 -13.15 4.38
CA VAL A 32 1.50 -13.33 2.96
C VAL A 32 -0.02 -13.34 2.79
N ASP A 33 -0.50 -12.76 1.68
CA ASP A 33 -1.92 -12.54 1.37
C ASP A 33 -2.67 -11.56 2.30
N GLU A 34 -1.96 -10.85 3.19
CA GLU A 34 -2.59 -9.87 4.08
C GLU A 34 -2.46 -8.43 3.54
N PRO A 35 -3.58 -7.66 3.47
CA PRO A 35 -3.55 -6.29 2.99
C PRO A 35 -2.87 -5.35 4.00
N LEU A 36 -1.92 -4.54 3.52
CA LEU A 36 -1.12 -3.62 4.34
C LEU A 36 -1.73 -2.23 4.45
N LEU A 37 -2.20 -1.70 3.32
CA LEU A 37 -2.73 -0.36 3.17
C LEU A 37 -3.71 -0.33 1.99
N GLU A 38 -4.66 0.58 2.06
CA GLU A 38 -5.60 0.85 0.97
C GLU A 38 -5.19 2.13 0.27
N VAL A 39 -5.12 2.06 -1.06
CA VAL A 39 -4.85 3.21 -1.92
C VAL A 39 -6.06 3.44 -2.80
N SER A 40 -6.52 4.69 -2.85
CA SER A 40 -7.50 5.14 -3.84
C SER A 40 -6.80 5.96 -4.89
N THR A 41 -7.09 5.65 -6.14
CA THR A 41 -6.56 6.36 -7.29
C THR A 41 -7.68 7.21 -7.86
N ASP A 42 -7.41 8.50 -8.07
CA ASP A 42 -8.35 9.35 -8.80
C ASP A 42 -8.16 9.05 -10.29
N LYS A 43 -9.27 8.96 -11.01
CA LYS A 43 -9.30 8.46 -12.38
C LYS A 43 -8.82 9.49 -13.40
#